data_AF-A0A6J6RWP2-F1
#
_entry.id   AF-A0A6J6RWP2-F1
#
_cell.length_a   1.000
_cell.length_b   1.000
_cell.length_c   1.000
_cell.angle_alpha   90.00
_cell.angle_beta   90.00
_cell.angle_gamma   90.00
#
_symmetry.space_group_name_H-M   'P 1'
#
loop_
_entity.id
_entity.type
_entity.pdbx_description
1 polymer ?
#
loop_
_entity_poly.entity_id
_entity_poly.type
_entity_poly.pdbx_seq_one_letter_code
_entity_poly.pdbx_strand_id
1 'polypeptide(L)'
;MKHHCANLLVFSETARVAGRAAADAIDGARWVEWAAIAKSYSGDTYTEATRIAVQCFGGVGFTWEYDIHFYMKRARLSQQLFGSPTYHRQLLTRELRGRTAD
;
A
#
# COMPACT_ATOMS: atom_id res chain seq x y z
N MET A 1 6.48 -2.05 -20.61
CA MET A 1 5.15 -1.62 -20.09
C MET A 1 4.30 -2.79 -19.60
N LYS A 2 3.97 -3.79 -20.44
CA LYS A 2 3.12 -4.94 -20.05
C LYS A 2 3.49 -5.60 -18.70
N HIS A 3 4.78 -5.81 -18.44
CA HIS A 3 5.27 -6.35 -17.16
C HIS A 3 4.94 -5.47 -15.95
N HIS A 4 5.01 -4.13 -16.08
CA HIS A 4 4.65 -3.23 -14.98
C HIS A 4 3.16 -3.26 -14.67
N CYS A 5 2.29 -3.30 -15.69
CA CYS A 5 0.85 -3.47 -15.47
C CYS A 5 0.53 -4.82 -14.82
N ALA A 6 1.17 -5.91 -15.28
CA ALA A 6 0.95 -7.24 -14.72
C ALA A 6 1.36 -7.28 -13.24
N ASN A 7 2.54 -6.76 -12.90
CA ASN A 7 3.00 -6.67 -11.51
C ASN A 7 2.09 -5.78 -10.67
N LEU A 8 1.63 -4.64 -11.22
CA LEU A 8 0.75 -3.73 -10.52
C LEU A 8 -0.60 -4.37 -10.19
N LEU A 9 -1.15 -5.19 -11.09
CA LEU A 9 -2.35 -5.96 -10.82
C LEU A 9 -2.13 -6.92 -9.64
N VAL A 10 -1.01 -7.66 -9.62
CA VAL A 10 -0.67 -8.56 -8.50
C VAL A 10 -0.55 -7.79 -7.19
N PHE A 11 0.11 -6.63 -7.19
CA PHE A 11 0.27 -5.80 -6.00
C PHE A 11 -1.08 -5.24 -5.52
N SER A 12 -1.91 -4.74 -6.43
CA SER A 12 -3.25 -4.23 -6.14
C SER A 12 -4.14 -5.31 -5.52
N GLU A 13 -4.14 -6.50 -6.10
CA GLU A 13 -4.92 -7.63 -5.56
C GLU A 13 -4.40 -8.08 -4.20
N THR A 14 -3.07 -8.11 -4.00
CA THR A 14 -2.47 -8.46 -2.71
C THR A 14 -2.83 -7.42 -1.64
N ALA A 15 -2.77 -6.12 -1.94
CA ALA A 15 -3.20 -5.05 -1.04
C ALA A 15 -4.69 -5.19 -0.68
N ARG A 16 -5.52 -5.50 -1.69
CA ARG A 16 -6.97 -5.70 -1.54
C ARG A 16 -7.29 -6.90 -0.64
N VAL A 17 -6.57 -8.00 -0.77
CA VAL A 17 -6.74 -9.20 0.08
C VAL A 17 -6.21 -8.93 1.49
N ALA A 18 -5.07 -8.27 1.63
CA ALA A 18 -4.52 -7.91 2.94
C ALA A 18 -5.47 -7.01 3.74
N GLY A 19 -6.10 -6.02 3.09
CA GLY A 19 -7.10 -5.16 3.72
C GLY A 19 -8.35 -5.95 4.17
N ARG A 20 -8.76 -6.96 3.40
CA ARG A 20 -9.85 -7.87 3.78
C ARG A 20 -9.48 -8.70 5.00
N ALA A 21 -8.30 -9.32 4.99
CA ALA A 21 -7.80 -10.09 6.12
C ALA A 21 -7.67 -9.24 7.40
N ALA A 22 -7.28 -7.97 7.27
CA ALA A 22 -7.25 -7.03 8.39
C ALA A 22 -8.65 -6.72 8.95
N ALA A 23 -9.66 -6.58 8.08
CA ALA A 23 -11.04 -6.40 8.51
C ALA A 23 -11.58 -7.65 9.22
N ASP A 24 -11.31 -8.85 8.67
CA ASP A 24 -11.75 -10.11 9.26
C ASP A 24 -11.07 -10.38 10.62
N ALA A 25 -9.85 -9.88 10.81
CA ALA A 25 -9.08 -10.05 12.03
C ALA A 25 -9.35 -8.99 13.11
N ILE A 26 -10.27 -8.04 12.90
CA ILE A 26 -10.43 -6.83 13.75
C ILE A 26 -10.68 -7.15 15.23
N ASP A 27 -11.42 -8.23 15.51
CA ASP A 27 -11.75 -8.68 16.87
C ASP A 27 -10.81 -9.81 17.36
N GLY A 28 -9.82 -10.21 16.56
CA GLY A 28 -8.90 -11.29 16.85
C GLY A 28 -7.58 -10.81 17.48
N ALA A 29 -6.87 -11.72 18.15
CA ALA A 29 -5.58 -11.43 18.79
C ALA A 29 -4.47 -10.94 17.82
N ARG A 30 -4.67 -11.11 16.51
CA ARG A 30 -3.69 -10.76 15.46
C ARG A 30 -4.06 -9.50 14.66
N TRP A 31 -5.02 -8.71 15.13
CA TRP A 31 -5.50 -7.51 14.42
C TRP A 31 -4.36 -6.54 14.08
N VAL A 32 -3.40 -6.34 15.00
CA VAL A 32 -2.25 -5.44 14.80
C VAL A 32 -1.38 -5.91 13.64
N GLU A 33 -1.08 -7.20 13.56
CA GLU A 33 -0.26 -7.79 12.49
C GLU A 33 -0.92 -7.58 11.13
N TRP A 34 -2.21 -7.92 11.02
CA TRP A 34 -2.93 -7.81 9.76
C TRP A 34 -3.14 -6.36 9.34
N ALA A 35 -3.43 -5.46 10.28
CA ALA A 35 -3.51 -4.02 10.01
C ALA A 35 -2.18 -3.45 9.51
N ALA A 36 -1.05 -3.86 10.12
CA ALA A 36 0.28 -3.44 9.70
C ALA A 36 0.65 -3.97 8.31
N ILE A 37 0.33 -5.23 8.00
CA ILE A 37 0.50 -5.82 6.66
C ILE A 37 -0.33 -5.04 5.65
N ALA A 38 -1.62 -4.85 5.91
CA ALA A 38 -2.53 -4.15 5.01
C ALA A 38 -2.07 -2.71 4.73
N LYS A 39 -1.71 -1.96 5.78
CA LYS A 39 -1.31 -0.55 5.64
C LYS A 39 0.02 -0.38 4.93
N SER A 40 1.01 -1.23 5.23
CA SER A 40 2.30 -1.17 4.55
C SER A 40 2.18 -1.52 3.07
N TYR A 41 1.48 -2.62 2.75
CA TYR A 41 1.35 -3.09 1.38
C TYR A 41 0.50 -2.15 0.51
N SER A 42 -0.60 -1.63 1.05
CA SER A 42 -1.45 -0.68 0.33
C SER A 42 -0.74 0.65 0.05
N GLY A 43 0.07 1.14 1.00
CA GLY A 43 0.82 2.38 0.84
C GLY A 43 1.91 2.30 -0.25
N ASP A 44 2.65 1.20 -0.30
CA ASP A 44 3.66 0.97 -1.33
C ASP A 44 3.01 0.75 -2.70
N THR A 45 1.95 -0.07 -2.75
CA THR A 45 1.21 -0.36 -3.97
C THR A 45 0.60 0.89 -4.59
N TYR A 46 -0.03 1.76 -3.80
CA TYR A 46 -0.64 2.98 -4.34
C TYR A 46 0.42 3.94 -4.91
N THR A 47 1.57 4.03 -4.25
CA THR A 47 2.68 4.85 -4.74
C THR A 47 3.22 4.32 -6.06
N GLU A 48 3.43 3.01 -6.15
CA GLU A 48 3.88 2.38 -7.39
C GLU A 48 2.84 2.51 -8.51
N ALA A 49 1.54 2.39 -8.20
CA ALA A 49 0.46 2.60 -9.15
C ALA A 49 0.54 3.98 -9.80
N THR A 50 0.69 5.03 -8.98
CA THR A 50 0.77 6.41 -9.48
C THR A 50 2.06 6.66 -10.27
N ARG A 51 3.17 6.04 -9.88
CA ARG A 51 4.43 6.11 -10.62
C ARG A 51 4.31 5.48 -12.02
N ILE A 52 3.72 4.29 -12.10
CA ILE A 52 3.48 3.60 -13.38
C ILE A 52 2.51 4.40 -14.24
N ALA A 53 1.43 4.93 -13.65
CA ALA A 53 0.48 5.77 -14.37
C ALA A 53 1.18 6.98 -15.01
N VAL A 54 1.94 7.77 -14.24
CA VAL A 54 2.70 8.90 -14.80
C VAL A 54 3.62 8.46 -15.95
N GLN A 55 4.31 7.32 -15.82
CA GLN A 55 5.17 6.79 -16.87
C GLN A 55 4.39 6.42 -18.16
N CYS A 56 3.15 5.93 -18.04
CA CYS A 56 2.30 5.60 -19.18
C CYS A 56 1.81 6.83 -19.94
N PHE A 57 1.40 7.87 -19.20
CA PHE A 57 0.84 9.09 -19.80
C PHE A 57 1.93 10.08 -20.24
N GLY A 58 3.13 10.02 -19.64
CA GLY A 58 4.19 10.99 -19.91
C GLY A 58 3.80 12.38 -19.38
N GLY A 59 4.21 13.44 -20.08
CA GLY A 59 4.01 14.83 -19.64
C GLY A 59 2.54 15.21 -19.41
N VAL A 60 1.61 14.66 -20.21
CA VAL A 60 0.16 14.92 -20.07
C VAL A 60 -0.42 14.37 -18.77
N GLY A 61 0.30 13.49 -18.06
CA GLY A 61 -0.09 13.02 -16.74
C GLY A 61 -0.03 14.10 -15.65
N PHE A 62 0.61 15.25 -15.94
CA PHE A 62 0.76 16.40 -15.05
C PHE A 62 -0.08 17.61 -15.45
N THR A 63 -0.93 17.47 -16.47
CA THR A 63 -1.75 18.56 -17.00
C THR A 63 -3.22 18.36 -16.63
N TRP A 64 -4.10 19.27 -17.08
CA TRP A 64 -5.52 19.30 -16.71
C TRP A 64 -6.39 18.29 -17.46
N GLU A 65 -5.84 17.70 -18.51
CA GLU A 65 -6.51 16.72 -19.36
C GLU A 65 -6.74 15.39 -18.64
N TYR A 66 -5.92 15.08 -17.62
CA TYR A 66 -6.04 13.86 -16.84
C TYR A 66 -5.69 14.05 -15.36
N ASP A 67 -6.47 13.39 -14.50
CA ASP A 67 -6.39 13.53 -13.04
C ASP A 67 -5.24 12.75 -12.37
N ILE A 68 -4.32 12.15 -13.13
CA ILE A 68 -3.26 11.25 -12.61
C ILE A 68 -2.42 11.95 -11.53
N HIS A 69 -2.12 13.22 -11.74
CA HIS A 69 -1.36 14.05 -10.80
C HIS A 69 -2.08 14.26 -9.45
N PHE A 70 -3.43 14.19 -9.40
CA PHE A 70 -4.16 14.20 -8.13
C PHE A 70 -3.96 12.90 -7.36
N TYR A 71 -3.97 11.76 -8.05
CA TYR A 71 -3.71 10.47 -7.40
C TYR A 71 -2.28 10.38 -6.87
N MET A 72 -1.29 10.96 -7.56
CA MET A 72 0.09 11.03 -7.05
C MET A 72 0.16 11.81 -5.72
N LYS A 73 -0.51 12.98 -5.64
CA LYS A 73 -0.58 13.78 -4.41
C LYS A 73 -1.26 12.99 -3.27
N ARG A 74 -2.37 12.31 -3.58
CA ARG A 74 -3.09 11.44 -2.63
C ARG A 74 -2.24 10.26 -2.16
N ALA A 75 -1.51 9.59 -3.05
CA ALA A 75 -0.64 8.49 -2.68
C ALA A 75 0.46 8.94 -1.70
N ARG A 76 1.05 10.12 -1.93
CA ARG A 76 2.03 10.71 -0.99
C ARG A 76 1.43 10.98 0.38
N LEU A 77 0.22 11.57 0.43
CA LEU A 77 -0.48 11.77 1.70
C LEU A 77 -0.80 10.44 2.39
N SER A 78 -1.42 9.50 1.69
CA SER A 78 -1.83 8.19 2.22
C SER A 78 -0.65 7.34 2.69
N GLN A 79 0.54 7.50 2.08
CA GLN A 79 1.77 6.88 2.58
C GLN A 79 2.11 7.34 3.99
N GLN A 80 1.91 8.61 4.32
CA GLN A 80 2.28 9.16 5.63
C GLN A 80 1.13 9.08 6.64
N LEU A 81 -0.11 9.18 6.17
CA LEU A 81 -1.29 9.14 7.03
C LEU A 81 -1.36 7.80 7.78
N PHE A 82 -1.56 7.87 9.11
CA PHE A 82 -1.58 6.73 10.02
C PHE A 82 -0.28 5.90 10.06
N GLY A 83 0.86 6.52 9.75
CA GLY A 83 2.16 5.87 9.78
C GLY A 83 2.61 5.35 8.42
N SER A 84 3.92 5.41 8.19
CA SER A 84 4.57 5.02 6.94
C SER A 84 4.61 3.50 6.73
N PRO A 85 4.74 3.01 5.49
CA PRO A 85 4.93 1.58 5.24
C PRO A 85 6.10 0.98 6.02
N THR A 86 7.19 1.74 6.17
CA THR A 86 8.35 1.33 6.99
C THR A 86 7.99 1.23 8.47
N TYR A 87 7.25 2.20 9.02
CA TYR A 87 6.76 2.14 10.39
C TYR A 87 5.91 0.88 10.63
N HIS A 88 4.98 0.57 9.73
CA HIS A 88 4.14 -0.63 9.84
C HIS A 88 4.93 -1.93 9.73
N ARG A 89 5.97 -2.00 8.88
CA ARG A 89 6.89 -3.15 8.86
C ARG A 89 7.69 -3.32 10.15
N GLN A 90 8.09 -2.21 10.79
CA GLN A 90 8.76 -2.24 12.09
C GLN A 90 7.82 -2.69 13.20
N LEU A 91 6.57 -2.21 13.20
CA LEU A 91 5.51 -2.65 14.11
C LEU A 91 5.28 -4.16 13.97
N LEU A 92 5.09 -4.65 12.75
CA LEU A 92 4.95 -6.09 12.48
C LEU A 92 6.15 -6.89 13.01
N THR A 93 7.37 -6.39 12.81
CA THR A 93 8.58 -7.04 13.33
C THR A 93 8.57 -7.13 14.85
N ARG A 94 8.09 -6.09 15.54
CA ARG A 94 7.95 -6.08 17.01
C ARG A 94 6.93 -7.10 17.48
N GLU A 95 5.75 -7.14 16.88
CA GLU A 95 4.68 -8.10 17.22
C GLU A 95 5.16 -9.55 17.05
N LEU A 96 5.80 -9.85 15.91
CA LEU A 96 6.33 -11.18 15.64
C LEU A 96 7.43 -11.59 16.61
N ARG A 97 8.29 -10.66 17.05
CA ARG A 97 9.32 -10.93 18.05
C ARG A 97 8.74 -11.21 19.43
N GLY A 98 7.70 -10.49 19.84
CA GLY A 98 7.01 -10.74 21.10
C GLY A 98 6.48 -12.17 21.16
N ARG A 99 5.89 -12.64 20.06
CA ARG A 99 5.33 -14.00 19.96
C ARG A 99 6.37 -15.12 19.97
N THR A 100 7.57 -14.90 19.45
CA THR A 100 8.62 -15.94 19.44
C THR A 100 9.35 -16.02 20.79
N ALA A 101 9.18 -15.02 21.66
CA ALA A 101 9.79 -14.99 22.99
C ALA A 101 8.93 -15.69 24.05
N ASP A 102 7.65 -15.94 23.76
CA ASP A 102 6.72 -16.75 24.55
C ASP A 102 6.73 -18.22 24.10
#